data_AF-A0A352PS55-F1
#
_entry.id   AF-A0A352PS55-F1
#
_cell.length_a   1.000
_cell.length_b   1.000
_cell.length_c   1.000
_cell.angle_alpha   90.00
_cell.angle_beta   90.00
_cell.angle_gamma   90.00
#
_symmetry.space_group_name_H-M   'P 1'
#
loop_
_entity.id
_entity.type
_entity.pdbx_description
1 polymer ?
#
loop_
_entity_poly.entity_id
_entity_poly.type
_entity_poly.pdbx_seq_one_letter_code
_entity_poly.pdbx_strand_id
1 'polypeptide(L)'
;AEAGITDYRLESTSSEVYGETIDIVGGVDGIELGSAAMGPHPLDDAWRIQTTWVGVGFGIERLLMVAGHKRSLGPLGRSLSYLDGISLSI
;
A
#
# COMPACT_ATOMS: atom_id res chain seq x y z
N ALA A 1 10.77 -12.63 -3.78
CA ALA A 1 9.69 -11.66 -3.52
C ALA A 1 9.81 -11.25 -2.07
N GLU A 2 10.38 -10.07 -1.81
CA GLU A 2 10.86 -9.67 -0.48
C GLU A 2 9.73 -9.50 0.56
N ALA A 3 8.51 -9.19 0.12
CA ALA A 3 7.34 -9.03 1.01
C ALA A 3 6.50 -10.32 1.19
N GLY A 4 6.90 -11.45 0.61
CA GLY A 4 6.16 -12.71 0.73
C GLY A 4 4.85 -12.80 -0.05
N ILE A 5 4.51 -11.79 -0.86
CA ILE A 5 3.32 -11.76 -1.74
C ILE A 5 3.78 -12.04 -3.17
N THR A 6 3.21 -13.06 -3.81
CA THR A 6 3.55 -13.44 -5.19
C THR A 6 2.40 -13.24 -6.17
N ASP A 7 1.18 -13.13 -5.67
CA ASP A 7 -0.09 -12.99 -6.39
C ASP A 7 -0.57 -11.53 -6.35
N TYR A 8 0.17 -10.64 -7.02
CA TYR A 8 -0.22 -9.24 -7.19
C TYR A 8 -0.42 -8.87 -8.66
N ARG A 9 -1.18 -7.82 -8.89
CA ARG A 9 -1.42 -7.22 -10.22
C ARG A 9 -1.29 -5.71 -10.13
N LEU A 10 -1.03 -5.10 -11.27
CA LEU A 10 -1.01 -3.65 -11.45
C LEU A 10 -2.28 -3.26 -12.20
N GLU A 11 -3.03 -2.29 -11.66
CA GLU A 11 -4.26 -1.79 -12.25
C GLU A 11 -4.10 -0.29 -12.52
N SER A 12 -4.28 0.13 -13.78
CA SER A 12 -4.30 1.56 -14.14
C SER A 12 -5.62 2.19 -13.70
N THR A 13 -5.54 3.29 -12.97
CA THR A 13 -6.69 4.04 -12.47
C THR A 13 -6.59 5.50 -12.94
N SER A 14 -7.71 6.10 -13.33
CA SER A 14 -7.77 7.53 -13.66
C SER A 14 -8.03 8.36 -12.40
N SER A 15 -7.19 9.37 -12.18
CA SER A 15 -7.30 10.37 -11.11
C SER A 15 -7.50 11.76 -11.69
N GLU A 16 -8.44 12.52 -11.14
CA GLU A 16 -8.66 13.92 -11.54
C GLU A 16 -7.48 14.84 -11.19
N VAL A 17 -6.65 14.45 -10.21
CA VAL A 17 -5.54 15.26 -9.71
C VAL A 17 -4.18 14.74 -10.19
N TYR A 18 -4.02 13.41 -10.23
CA TYR A 18 -2.74 12.77 -10.57
C TYR A 18 -2.66 12.30 -12.03
N GLY A 19 -3.73 12.43 -12.82
CA GLY A 19 -3.78 11.81 -14.15
C GLY A 19 -3.88 10.29 -14.03
N GLU A 20 -3.02 9.54 -14.71
CA GLU A 20 -3.02 8.07 -14.61
C GLU A 20 -2.19 7.61 -13.40
N THR A 21 -2.81 6.85 -12.50
CA THR A 21 -2.16 6.20 -11.35
C THR A 21 -2.11 4.69 -11.55
N ILE A 22 -1.23 4.01 -10.82
CA ILE A 22 -1.12 2.55 -10.84
C ILE A 22 -1.37 2.03 -9.44
N ASP A 23 -2.44 1.27 -9.26
CA ASP A 23 -2.75 0.59 -8.01
C ASP A 23 -2.13 -0.81 -8.03
N ILE A 24 -1.48 -1.19 -6.93
CA ILE A 24 -0.95 -2.54 -6.73
C ILE A 24 -1.95 -3.30 -5.88
N VAL A 25 -2.59 -4.31 -6.45
CA VAL A 25 -3.61 -5.13 -5.78
C VAL A 25 -3.12 -6.57 -5.60
N GLY A 26 -3.55 -7.27 -4.56
CA GLY A 26 -3.18 -8.67 -4.36
C GLY A 26 -3.95 -9.39 -3.25
N GLY A 27 -3.63 -10.66 -3.06
CA GLY A 27 -4.39 -11.57 -2.20
C GLY A 27 -5.73 -12.00 -2.80
N VAL A 28 -6.47 -12.81 -2.04
CA VAL A 28 -7.68 -13.53 -2.52
C VAL A 28 -8.77 -12.59 -3.09
N ASP A 29 -8.91 -11.41 -2.52
CA ASP A 29 -9.98 -10.46 -2.88
C ASP A 29 -9.49 -9.28 -3.73
N GLY A 30 -8.25 -9.31 -4.24
CA GLY A 30 -7.68 -8.19 -4.99
C GLY A 30 -7.58 -6.91 -4.16
N ILE A 31 -7.16 -7.03 -2.90
CA ILE A 31 -7.05 -5.91 -1.96
C ILE A 31 -5.94 -4.97 -2.42
N GLU A 32 -6.18 -3.66 -2.37
CA GLU A 32 -5.16 -2.64 -2.63
C GLU A 32 -4.03 -2.70 -1.59
N LEU A 33 -2.83 -3.06 -2.05
CA LEU A 33 -1.60 -3.17 -1.26
C LEU A 33 -0.83 -1.84 -1.21
N GLY A 34 -0.94 -1.06 -2.29
CA GLY A 34 -0.29 0.23 -2.43
C GLY A 34 -0.74 0.94 -3.70
N SER A 35 -0.34 2.20 -3.81
CA SER A 35 -0.66 3.04 -4.97
C SER A 35 0.58 3.79 -5.42
N ALA A 36 0.73 3.91 -6.73
CA ALA A 36 1.79 4.62 -7.40
C ALA A 36 1.22 5.79 -8.20
N ALA A 37 1.88 6.93 -8.07
CA ALA A 37 1.57 8.15 -8.81
C ALA A 37 2.83 8.68 -9.50
N MET A 38 2.61 9.44 -10.56
CA MET A 38 3.68 10.07 -11.31
C MET A 38 3.41 11.57 -11.45
N GLY A 39 4.46 12.37 -11.24
CA GLY A 39 4.42 13.81 -11.46
C GLY A 39 4.69 14.18 -12.92
N PRO A 40 4.34 15.40 -13.35
CA PRO A 40 4.09 16.55 -12.47
C PRO A 40 2.73 16.54 -11.79
N HIS A 41 2.70 16.90 -10.51
CA HIS A 41 1.48 17.03 -9.71
C HIS A 41 1.19 18.52 -9.42
N PRO A 42 -0.08 18.97 -9.31
CA PRO A 42 -0.41 20.38 -9.05
C PRO A 42 0.23 21.00 -7.80
N LEU A 43 0.64 20.17 -6.82
CA LEU A 43 1.34 20.65 -5.62
C LEU A 43 2.84 20.87 -5.84
N ASP A 44 3.44 20.38 -6.93
CA ASP A 44 4.89 20.38 -7.16
C ASP A 44 5.49 21.79 -7.17
N ASP A 45 4.75 22.76 -7.71
CA ASP A 45 5.18 24.17 -7.77
C ASP A 45 5.44 24.77 -6.39
N ALA A 46 4.58 24.48 -5.41
CA ALA A 46 4.73 24.96 -4.04
C ALA A 46 6.00 24.40 -3.36
N TRP A 47 6.46 23.23 -3.81
CA TRP A 47 7.66 22.55 -3.30
C TRP A 47 8.89 22.75 -4.21
N ARG A 48 8.78 23.57 -5.26
CA ARG A 48 9.85 23.85 -6.24
C ARG A 48 10.35 22.59 -6.95
N ILE A 49 9.47 21.61 -7.15
CA ILE A 49 9.78 20.41 -7.93
C ILE A 49 9.48 20.73 -9.40
N GLN A 50 10.53 20.77 -10.22
CA GLN A 50 10.43 21.10 -11.65
C GLN A 50 10.87 19.96 -12.57
N THR A 51 10.83 18.73 -12.05
CA THR A 51 11.23 17.52 -12.78
C THR A 51 10.17 16.44 -12.62
N THR A 52 10.15 15.49 -13.55
CA THR A 52 9.27 14.32 -13.46
C THR A 52 9.72 13.41 -12.33
N TRP A 53 8.75 12.74 -11.70
CA TRP A 53 9.02 11.82 -10.60
C TRP A 53 7.97 10.69 -10.59
N VAL A 54 8.32 9.59 -9.92
CA VAL A 54 7.40 8.49 -9.62
C VAL A 54 7.48 8.21 -8.13
N GLY A 55 6.33 8.08 -7.48
CA GLY A 55 6.20 7.76 -6.07
C GLY A 55 5.30 6.55 -5.88
N VAL A 56 5.67 5.65 -4.96
CA VAL A 56 4.88 4.47 -4.60
C VAL A 56 4.73 4.40 -3.09
N GLY A 57 3.49 4.29 -2.62
CA GLY A 57 3.16 4.15 -1.21
C GLY A 57 2.59 2.77 -0.91
N PHE A 58 3.08 2.14 0.16
CA PHE A 58 2.56 0.85 0.66
C PHE A 58 2.14 0.96 2.12
N GLY A 59 1.03 0.30 2.48
CA GLY A 59 0.65 0.08 3.87
C GLY A 59 1.29 -1.20 4.40
N ILE A 60 2.32 -1.09 5.25
CA ILE A 60 3.09 -2.26 5.71
C ILE A 60 2.23 -3.25 6.50
N GLU A 61 1.33 -2.78 7.37
CA GLU A 61 0.40 -3.65 8.10
C GLU A 61 -0.51 -4.44 7.16
N ARG A 62 -0.88 -3.85 6.01
CA ARG A 62 -1.69 -4.51 5.00
C ARG A 62 -0.90 -5.53 4.20
N LEU A 63 0.36 -5.23 3.87
CA LEU A 63 1.27 -6.22 3.29
C LEU A 63 1.43 -7.42 4.21
N LEU A 64 1.65 -7.20 5.51
CA LEU A 64 1.73 -8.28 6.51
C LEU A 64 0.42 -9.07 6.60
N MET A 65 -0.73 -8.39 6.51
CA MET A 65 -2.04 -9.04 6.55
C MET A 65 -2.23 -10.00 5.38
N VAL A 66 -1.88 -9.56 4.17
CA VAL A 66 -2.01 -10.37 2.95
C VAL A 66 -0.97 -11.49 2.93
N ALA A 67 0.30 -11.19 3.20
CA ALA A 67 1.38 -12.18 3.25
C ALA A 67 1.16 -13.27 4.33
N GLY A 68 0.60 -12.87 5.48
CA GLY A 68 0.31 -13.77 6.60
C GLY A 68 -1.08 -14.41 6.59
N HIS A 69 -1.86 -14.21 5.52
CA HIS A 69 -3.26 -14.65 5.38
C HIS A 69 -4.14 -14.32 6.61
N LYS A 70 -3.96 -13.13 7.17
CA LYS A 70 -4.75 -12.63 8.31
C LYS A 70 -6.00 -11.92 7.82
N ARG A 71 -7.04 -11.90 8.66
CA ARG A 71 -8.34 -11.28 8.33
C ARG A 71 -8.49 -9.83 8.77
N SER A 72 -7.56 -9.32 9.58
CA SER A 72 -7.64 -7.96 10.11
C SER A 72 -6.26 -7.35 10.33
N LEU A 73 -6.19 -6.02 10.24
CA LEU A 73 -4.97 -5.23 10.41
C LEU A 73 -4.58 -5.05 11.88
N GLY A 74 -5.58 -4.94 12.77
CA GLY A 74 -5.37 -4.58 14.18
C GLY A 74 -4.29 -5.40 14.91
N PRO A 75 -4.25 -6.73 14.75
CA PRO A 75 -3.25 -7.57 15.39
C PRO A 75 -1.81 -7.41 14.86
N LEU A 76 -1.62 -6.81 13.68
CA LEU A 76 -0.34 -6.75 12.97
C LEU A 76 0.36 -5.39 13.06
N GLY A 77 -0.35 -4.37 13.54
CA GLY A 77 0.21 -3.05 13.78
C GLY A 77 0.75 -2.90 15.20
N ARG A 78 1.04 -1.65 15.55
CA ARG A 78 1.40 -1.28 16.92
C ARG A 78 0.24 -1.58 17.87
N SER A 79 0.46 -2.46 18.85
CA SER A 79 -0.57 -2.85 19.83
C SER A 79 0.02 -3.11 21.21
N LEU A 80 -0.79 -2.92 22.25
CA LEU A 80 -0.51 -3.39 23.61
C LEU A 80 -1.28 -4.68 23.93
N SER A 81 -2.19 -5.10 23.05
CA SER A 81 -3.01 -6.30 23.22
C SER A 81 -2.56 -7.45 22.33
N TYR A 82 -1.75 -7.17 21.30
CA TYR A 82 -1.29 -8.15 20.33
C TYR A 82 0.22 -8.06 20.12
N LEU A 83 0.85 -9.20 19.89
CA LEU A 83 2.23 -9.33 19.42
C LEU A 83 2.25 -10.34 18.26
N ASP A 84 2.83 -9.95 17.13
CA ASP A 84 2.92 -10.79 15.91
C ASP A 84 1.58 -11.41 15.46
N GLY A 85 0.48 -10.67 15.63
CA GLY A 85 -0.86 -11.14 15.28
C GLY A 85 -1.52 -12.05 16.31
N ILE A 86 -0.91 -12.29 17.47
CA ILE A 86 -1.41 -13.15 18.55
C ILE A 86 -1.86 -12.28 19.73
N SER A 87 -3.03 -12.57 20.30
CA SER A 87 -3.52 -11.85 21.49
C SER A 87 -2.66 -12.18 22.71
N LEU A 88 -2.31 -11.16 23.49
CA LEU A 88 -1.61 -11.29 24.77
C LEU A 88 -2.55 -11.65 25.93
N SER A 89 -3.86 -11.57 25.73
CA SER A 89 -4.89 -11.91 26.73
C SER A 89 -5.20 -13.42 26.81
N ILE A 90 -4.26 -14.25 26.36
CA ILE A 90 -4.33 -15.72 26.40
C ILE A 90 -4.35 -16.25 27.83
#